data_AF-A0AAD0UCF6-F1
#
_entry.id   AF-A0AAD0UCF6-F1
#
_cell.length_a   1.000
_cell.length_b   1.000
_cell.length_c   1.000
_cell.angle_alpha   90.00
_cell.angle_beta   90.00
_cell.angle_gamma   90.00
#
_symmetry.space_group_name_H-M   'P 1'
#
loop_
_entity.id
_entity.type
_entity.pdbx_description
1 polymer ?
#
loop_
_entity_poly.entity_id
_entity_poly.type
_entity_poly.pdbx_seq_one_letter_code
_entity_poly.pdbx_strand_id
1 'polypeptide(L)'
;MRFMDRHPSPSDLKPGVLVVVRGGGQKKWACFQCPGGCGNRFQLSLNQTRRPNWVIEHDWLGRPSVSPSIHQRDACHAHFWIRGGRITWCPDSGHQASGGT
;
A
#
# COMPACT_ATOMS: atom_id res chain seq x y z
N MET A 1 3.44 -9.50 -4.47
CA MET A 1 2.38 -9.30 -3.46
C MET A 1 2.09 -10.63 -2.76
N ARG A 2 1.62 -10.62 -1.50
CA ARG A 2 1.19 -11.82 -0.76
C ARG A 2 -0.29 -11.75 -0.38
N PHE A 3 -0.92 -12.90 -0.15
CA PHE A 3 -2.31 -13.00 0.29
C PHE A 3 -2.37 -13.64 1.68
N MET A 4 -3.31 -13.19 2.51
CA MET A 4 -3.58 -13.71 3.84
C MET A 4 -5.09 -13.74 4.10
N ASP A 5 -5.54 -14.64 4.95
CA ASP A 5 -6.95 -14.80 5.37
C ASP A 5 -7.28 -14.06 6.69
N ARG A 6 -6.25 -13.69 7.44
CA ARG A 6 -6.33 -12.88 8.66
C ARG A 6 -5.61 -11.54 8.50
N HIS A 7 -5.88 -10.62 9.41
CA HIS A 7 -5.15 -9.36 9.47
C HIS A 7 -3.67 -9.60 9.83
N PRO A 8 -2.70 -8.99 9.14
CA PRO A 8 -1.28 -9.20 9.43
C PRO A 8 -0.89 -8.56 10.77
N SER A 9 0.01 -9.26 11.48
CA SER A 9 0.76 -8.72 12.61
C SER A 9 1.94 -7.87 12.11
N PRO A 10 2.59 -7.06 12.97
CA PRO A 10 3.77 -6.29 12.57
C PRO A 10 4.89 -7.13 11.92
N SER A 11 5.14 -8.35 12.40
CA SER A 11 6.17 -9.24 11.86
C SER A 11 5.80 -9.87 10.52
N ASP A 12 4.52 -9.92 10.16
CA ASP A 12 4.05 -10.37 8.84
C ASP A 12 4.34 -9.34 7.74
N LEU A 13 4.40 -8.04 8.10
CA LEU A 13 4.66 -6.94 7.19
C LEU A 13 6.16 -6.76 7.02
N LYS A 14 6.70 -7.16 5.87
CA LYS A 14 8.11 -6.91 5.51
C LYS A 14 8.23 -5.66 4.62
N PRO A 15 9.35 -4.91 4.69
CA PRO A 15 9.61 -3.82 3.75
C PRO A 15 9.46 -4.26 2.29
N GLY A 16 8.82 -3.43 1.47
CA GLY A 16 8.59 -3.71 0.04
C GLY A 16 7.55 -4.80 -0.27
N VAL A 17 6.88 -5.38 0.73
CA VAL A 17 5.87 -6.41 0.52
C VAL A 17 4.47 -5.87 0.81
N LEU A 18 3.63 -5.84 -0.24
CA LEU A 18 2.20 -5.62 -0.10
C LEU A 18 1.47 -6.94 0.21
N VAL A 19 0.74 -6.94 1.32
CA VAL A 19 -0.13 -8.03 1.77
C VAL A 19 -1.58 -7.67 1.51
N VAL A 20 -2.34 -8.54 0.84
CA VAL A 20 -3.79 -8.39 0.69
C VAL A 20 -4.50 -9.39 1.59
N VAL A 21 -5.32 -8.86 2.50
CA VAL A 21 -6.19 -9.65 3.37
C VAL A 21 -7.46 -9.98 2.61
N ARG A 22 -7.83 -11.26 2.57
CA ARG A 22 -9.05 -11.76 1.95
C ARG A 22 -9.90 -12.49 2.98
N GLY A 23 -11.21 -12.54 2.78
CA GLY A 23 -12.09 -13.37 3.59
C GLY A 23 -13.49 -13.41 2.99
N GLY A 24 -14.14 -14.58 3.00
CA GLY A 24 -15.44 -14.77 2.36
C GLY A 24 -15.42 -14.48 0.86
N GLY A 25 -14.33 -14.84 0.16
CA GLY A 25 -14.16 -14.59 -1.28
C GLY A 25 -13.81 -13.15 -1.68
N GLN A 26 -13.79 -12.21 -0.74
CA GLN A 26 -13.54 -10.79 -1.03
C GLN A 26 -12.18 -10.31 -0.53
N LYS A 27 -11.57 -9.35 -1.24
CA LYS A 27 -10.41 -8.59 -0.76
C LYS A 27 -10.90 -7.53 0.23
N LYS A 28 -10.35 -7.50 1.44
CA LYS A 28 -10.79 -6.61 2.54
C LYS A 28 -9.82 -5.48 2.79
N TRP A 29 -8.53 -5.80 2.86
CA TRP A 29 -7.47 -4.85 3.20
C TRP A 29 -6.24 -5.03 2.34
N ALA A 30 -5.50 -3.94 2.16
CA ALA A 30 -4.12 -3.98 1.71
C ALA A 30 -3.20 -3.37 2.77
N CYS A 31 -2.25 -4.16 3.24
CA CYS A 31 -1.38 -3.81 4.34
C CYS A 31 0.08 -3.89 3.91
N PHE A 32 0.88 -2.88 4.27
CA PHE A 32 2.30 -2.82 3.98
C PHE A 32 2.99 -1.79 4.87
N GLN A 33 4.30 -1.90 5.02
CA GLN A 33 5.10 -0.89 5.72
C GLN A 33 5.25 0.37 4.87
N CYS A 34 5.39 1.53 5.50
CA CYS A 34 5.63 2.77 4.80
C CYS A 34 6.92 2.67 3.96
N PRO A 35 6.84 2.91 2.64
CA PRO A 35 8.02 2.80 1.79
C PRO A 35 9.06 3.88 2.06
N GLY A 36 8.69 4.96 2.75
CA GLY A 36 9.62 6.01 3.19
C GLY A 36 10.46 5.63 4.42
N GLY A 37 10.28 4.43 4.98
CA GLY A 37 11.14 3.91 6.06
C GLY A 37 10.84 4.45 7.46
N CYS A 38 9.79 5.25 7.65
CA CYS A 38 9.43 5.83 8.96
C CYS A 38 8.89 4.83 10.00
N GLY A 39 8.76 3.54 9.64
CA GLY A 39 8.22 2.50 10.54
C GLY A 39 6.69 2.44 10.63
N ASN A 40 5.97 3.43 10.08
CA ASN A 40 4.51 3.38 9.99
C ASN A 40 4.03 2.25 9.05
N ARG A 41 2.77 1.84 9.22
CA ARG A 41 2.12 0.85 8.35
C ARG A 41 0.86 1.42 7.74
N PHE A 42 0.64 1.07 6.48
CA PHE A 42 -0.61 1.34 5.77
C PHE A 42 -1.59 0.19 5.95
N GLN A 43 -2.86 0.52 6.10
CA GLN A 43 -4.00 -0.40 6.10
C GLN A 43 -5.09 0.23 5.23
N LEU A 44 -5.08 -0.11 3.94
CA LEU A 44 -5.98 0.45 2.96
C LEU A 44 -7.23 -0.42 2.86
N SER A 45 -8.41 0.18 3.06
CA SER A 45 -9.69 -0.50 2.86
C SER A 45 -9.88 -0.81 1.38
N LEU A 46 -10.19 -2.07 1.05
CA LEU A 46 -10.55 -2.51 -0.30
C LEU A 46 -12.07 -2.63 -0.49
N ASN A 47 -12.84 -2.30 0.55
CA ASN A 47 -14.28 -2.30 0.50
C ASN A 47 -14.79 -1.11 -0.33
N GLN A 48 -15.43 -1.40 -1.46
CA GLN A 48 -15.90 -0.40 -2.42
C GLN A 48 -17.11 0.41 -1.92
N THR A 49 -17.73 0.02 -0.81
CA THR A 49 -18.93 0.70 -0.26
C THR A 49 -18.63 1.86 0.69
N ARG A 50 -17.37 2.04 1.12
CA ARG A 50 -16.96 3.11 2.05
C ARG A 50 -15.76 3.87 1.51
N ARG A 51 -15.59 5.14 1.86
CA ARG A 51 -14.44 5.97 1.46
C ARG A 51 -13.59 6.35 2.68
N PRO A 52 -12.26 6.53 2.53
CA PRO A 52 -11.49 6.23 1.32
C PRO A 52 -11.40 4.71 1.08
N ASN A 53 -11.35 4.31 -0.19
CA ASN A 53 -11.13 2.92 -0.58
C ASN A 53 -10.17 2.85 -1.76
N TRP A 54 -9.57 1.68 -1.91
CA TRP A 54 -8.62 1.38 -2.95
C TRP A 54 -9.00 0.12 -3.72
N VAL A 55 -8.53 0.06 -4.95
CA VAL A 55 -8.55 -1.09 -5.84
C VAL A 55 -7.12 -1.58 -5.99
N ILE A 56 -6.95 -2.90 -5.98
CA ILE A 56 -5.65 -3.55 -6.20
C ILE A 56 -5.73 -4.53 -7.34
N GLU A 57 -4.88 -4.26 -8.31
CA GLU A 57 -4.63 -5.07 -9.49
C GLU A 57 -3.18 -5.58 -9.46
N HIS A 58 -2.87 -6.55 -10.30
CA HIS A 58 -1.50 -6.98 -10.53
C HIS A 58 -1.28 -7.23 -12.01
N ASP A 59 -0.05 -6.98 -12.46
CA ASP A 59 0.37 -7.37 -13.80
C ASP A 59 0.64 -8.89 -13.88
N TRP A 60 1.01 -9.36 -15.07
CA TRP A 60 1.37 -10.75 -15.35
C TRP A 60 2.60 -11.24 -14.56
N LEU A 61 3.42 -10.32 -14.02
CA LEU A 61 4.55 -10.61 -13.14
C LEU A 61 4.15 -10.60 -11.66
N GLY A 62 2.85 -10.43 -11.34
CA GLY A 62 2.33 -10.38 -9.98
C GLY A 62 2.68 -9.10 -9.21
N ARG A 63 3.11 -8.04 -9.91
CA ARG A 63 3.47 -6.75 -9.30
C ARG A 63 2.22 -5.90 -9.09
N PRO A 64 2.00 -5.37 -7.88
CA PRO A 64 0.74 -4.69 -7.56
C PRO A 64 0.65 -3.29 -8.16
N SER A 65 -0.56 -2.88 -8.53
CA SER A 65 -0.95 -1.50 -8.76
C SER A 65 -2.09 -1.15 -7.80
N VAL A 66 -2.04 0.05 -7.21
CA VAL A 66 -3.01 0.53 -6.23
C VAL A 66 -3.60 1.86 -6.69
N SER A 67 -4.93 1.93 -6.73
CA SER A 67 -5.68 3.12 -7.17
C SER A 67 -6.84 3.42 -6.21
N PRO A 68 -7.12 4.68 -5.85
CA PRO A 68 -6.39 5.91 -6.22
C PRO A 68 -5.02 6.01 -5.52
N SER A 69 -4.36 7.17 -5.59
CA SER A 69 -3.14 7.42 -4.81
C SER A 69 -3.39 7.21 -3.31
N ILE A 70 -2.31 6.95 -2.59
CA ILE A 70 -2.32 6.81 -1.14
C ILE A 70 -1.84 8.14 -0.59
N HIS A 71 -2.73 8.85 0.12
CA HIS A 71 -2.43 10.14 0.74
C HIS A 71 -2.78 10.05 2.23
N GLN A 72 -1.73 10.07 3.04
CA GLN A 72 -1.81 10.02 4.49
C GLN A 72 -1.24 11.33 5.04
N ARG A 73 -2.05 12.05 5.82
CA ARG A 73 -1.71 13.37 6.38
C ARG A 73 -1.22 13.29 7.83
N ASP A 74 -0.76 12.12 8.24
CA ASP A 74 -0.17 11.93 9.57
C ASP A 74 1.29 12.40 9.58
N ALA A 75 2.04 12.07 10.65
CA ALA A 75 3.41 12.53 10.88
C ALA A 75 4.38 12.30 9.72
N CYS A 76 4.15 11.31 8.84
CA CYS A 76 5.03 11.04 7.70
C CYS A 76 4.60 11.74 6.39
N HIS A 77 3.42 12.37 6.36
CA HIS A 77 2.89 13.11 5.20
C HIS A 77 3.09 12.36 3.86
N ALA A 78 2.80 11.06 3.87
CA ALA A 78 3.06 10.20 2.74
C ALA A 78 2.00 10.39 1.65
N HIS A 79 2.42 10.77 0.44
CA HIS A 79 1.56 10.85 -0.73
C HIS A 79 2.25 10.22 -1.93
N PHE A 80 1.73 9.10 -2.42
CA PHE A 80 2.36 8.34 -3.51
C PHE A 80 1.40 7.45 -4.28
N TRP A 81 1.87 7.01 -5.44
CA TRP A 81 1.27 5.97 -6.26
C TRP A 81 2.04 4.66 -6.13
N ILE A 82 1.31 3.53 -6.25
CA ILE A 82 1.91 2.22 -6.51
C ILE A 82 1.44 1.75 -7.88
N ARG A 83 2.36 1.54 -8.83
CA ARG A 83 2.04 1.04 -10.18
C ARG A 83 3.08 0.01 -10.62
N GLY A 84 2.63 -1.20 -10.97
CA GLY A 84 3.53 -2.28 -11.40
C GLY A 84 4.63 -2.59 -10.39
N GLY A 85 4.31 -2.49 -9.09
CA GLY A 85 5.24 -2.70 -7.97
C GLY A 85 6.23 -1.57 -7.72
N ARG A 86 6.12 -0.44 -8.43
CA ARG A 86 6.96 0.74 -8.22
C ARG A 86 6.21 1.82 -7.46
N ILE A 87 6.94 2.59 -6.67
CA ILE A 87 6.43 3.74 -5.93
C ILE A 87 6.85 5.03 -6.63
N THR A 88 5.89 5.92 -6.82
CA THR A 88 6.14 7.27 -7.32
C THR A 88 5.55 8.26 -6.32
N TRP A 89 6.40 9.04 -5.67
CA TRP A 89 6.00 10.06 -4.70
C TRP A 89 5.39 11.28 -5.40
N CYS A 90 4.34 11.83 -4.80
CA CYS A 90 3.77 13.10 -5.23
C CYS A 90 4.60 14.27 -4.67
N PRO A 91 4.63 15.44 -5.34
CA PRO A 91 5.46 16.58 -4.91
C PRO A 91 5.14 17.13 -3.51
N ASP A 92 3.90 16.94 -3.05
CA ASP A 92 3.41 17.34 -1.73
C ASP A 92 3.71 16.32 -0.63
N SER A 93 4.43 15.23 -0.93
CA SER A 93 4.78 14.24 0.09
C SER A 93 5.95 14.70 0.97
N GLY A 94 5.87 14.37 2.26
CA GLY A 94 6.98 14.47 3.21
C GLY A 94 8.15 13.53 2.92
N HIS A 95 7.96 12.53 2.05
CA HIS A 95 9.04 11.71 1.51
C HIS A 95 9.43 12.24 0.13
N GLN A 96 10.44 13.09 0.09
CA GLN A 96 11.10 13.44 -1.16
C GLN A 96 11.70 12.16 -1.74
N ALA A 97 11.56 11.97 -3.06
CA ALA A 97 12.29 10.90 -3.74
C ALA A 97 13.78 11.18 -3.51
N SER A 98 14.44 10.37 -2.68
CA SER A 98 15.87 10.21 -2.74
C SER A 98 16.16 9.66 -4.13
N GLY A 99 16.43 10.58 -5.06
CA GLY A 99 16.84 10.26 -6.42
C GLY A 99 18.10 9.41 -6.33
N GLY A 100 17.97 8.15 -6.70
CA GLY A 100 19.12 7.38 -7.13
C GLY A 100 19.58 7.96 -8.47
N THR A 101 20.65 8.75 -8.41
CA THR A 101 21.88 8.70 -9.23
C THR A 101 22.81 9.77 -8.71
#